data_AF-A0A3D4EME6-F1
#
_entry.id   AF-A0A3D4EME6-F1
#
_cell.length_a   1.000
_cell.length_b   1.000
_cell.length_c   1.000
_cell.angle_alpha   90.00
_cell.angle_beta   90.00
_cell.angle_gamma   90.00
#
_symmetry.space_group_name_H-M   'P 1'
#
loop_
_entity.id
_entity.type
_entity.pdbx_description
1 polymer ?
#
loop_
_entity_poly.entity_id
_entity_poly.type
_entity_poly.pdbx_seq_one_letter_code
_entity_poly.pdbx_strand_id
1 'polypeptide(L)' 'DLGLEVEGIEAFQSVKGGLKGIVVGHVLTCVKHPNADRLKLTTVDLGDGEPVQIVCGAPNVDAGQKVPVAT' A
#
# COMPACT_ATOMS: atom_id res chain seq x y z
N ASP A 1 43.46 -9.66 -12.02
CA ASP A 1 42.57 -8.50 -11.92
C ASP A 1 41.80 -8.26 -13.20
N LEU A 2 40.48 -8.49 -13.16
CA LEU A 2 39.56 -8.12 -14.23
C LEU A 2 39.23 -6.63 -14.10
N GLY A 3 40.25 -5.79 -14.30
CA GLY A 3 40.26 -4.35 -14.00
C GLY A 3 39.17 -3.56 -14.72
N LEU A 4 38.00 -3.48 -14.09
CA LEU A 4 36.96 -2.51 -14.40
C LEU A 4 36.86 -1.55 -13.21
N GLU A 5 37.42 -0.36 -13.38
CA GLU A 5 37.27 0.71 -12.40
C GLU A 5 35.84 1.25 -12.48
N VAL A 6 35.16 1.31 -11.33
CA VAL A 6 33.81 1.84 -11.21
C VAL A 6 33.92 3.23 -10.60
N GLU A 7 33.63 4.27 -11.38
CA GLU A 7 33.66 5.67 -10.92
C GLU A 7 32.52 6.00 -9.96
N GLY A 8 31.38 5.31 -10.08
CA GLY A 8 30.23 5.52 -9.21
C GLY A 8 29.06 4.58 -9.50
N ILE A 9 28.20 4.39 -8.51
CA ILE A 9 26.93 3.69 -8.63
C ILE A 9 25.84 4.66 -8.21
N GLU A 10 24.92 4.95 -9.13
CA GLU A 10 23.76 5.79 -8.86
C GLU A 10 22.48 4.96 -8.92
N ALA A 11 21.58 5.20 -7.98
CA ALA A 11 20.28 4.57 -7.99
C ALA A 11 19.39 5.24 -9.05
N PHE A 12 19.15 4.55 -10.16
CA PHE A 12 18.17 4.98 -11.15
C PHE A 12 16.75 4.64 -10.69
N GLN A 13 15.89 5.65 -10.60
CA GLN A 13 14.47 5.48 -10.37
C GLN A 13 13.70 6.06 -11.56
N SER A 14 12.96 5.22 -12.28
CA SER A 14 12.08 5.67 -13.38
C SER A 14 11.00 6.65 -12.89
N VAL A 15 10.57 6.50 -11.64
CA VAL A 15 9.70 7.43 -10.91
C VAL A 15 10.34 7.74 -9.57
N LYS A 16 10.67 9.02 -9.32
CA LYS A 16 11.28 9.45 -8.04
C LYS A 16 10.37 9.04 -6.87
N GLY A 17 10.94 8.33 -5.91
CA GLY A 17 10.21 7.83 -4.74
C GLY A 17 9.60 6.44 -4.93
N GLY A 18 9.46 5.94 -6.16
CA GLY A 18 9.02 4.57 -6.45
C GLY A 18 7.83 4.10 -5.62
N LEU A 19 8.01 3.00 -4.90
CA LEU A 19 7.03 2.41 -3.98
C LEU A 19 7.38 2.69 -2.50
N LYS A 20 8.17 3.73 -2.23
CA LYS A 20 8.53 4.11 -0.85
C LYS A 20 7.25 4.46 -0.09
N GLY A 21 7.04 3.80 1.06
CA GLY A 21 5.84 3.98 1.87
C GLY A 21 4.65 3.10 1.46
N ILE A 22 4.83 2.18 0.50
CA ILE A 22 3.83 1.15 0.22
C ILE A 22 4.14 -0.10 1.04
N VAL A 23 3.19 -0.53 1.86
CA VAL A 23 3.25 -1.76 2.65
C VAL A 23 2.11 -2.70 2.26
N VAL A 24 2.23 -3.98 2.60
CA VAL A 24 1.15 -4.94 2.40
C VAL A 24 0.25 -4.92 3.63
N GLY A 25 -1.00 -4.51 3.45
CA GLY A 25 -2.03 -4.55 4.48
C GLY A 25 -3.01 -5.70 4.28
N HIS A 26 -3.66 -6.14 5.36
CA HIS A 26 -4.71 -7.16 5.35
C HIS A 26 -6.05 -6.54 5.75
N VAL A 27 -7.03 -6.59 4.85
CA VAL A 27 -8.38 -6.04 5.10
C VAL A 27 -9.12 -6.94 6.08
N LEU A 28 -9.34 -6.46 7.31
CA LEU A 28 -10.06 -7.17 8.35
C LEU A 28 -11.57 -7.07 8.17
N THR A 29 -12.06 -5.86 7.88
CA THR A 29 -13.50 -5.59 7.69
C THR A 29 -13.72 -4.66 6.51
N CYS A 30 -14.88 -4.79 5.86
CA CYS A 30 -15.28 -3.97 4.73
C CYS A 30 -16.79 -3.72 4.82
N VAL A 31 -17.20 -2.49 5.11
CA VAL A 31 -18.63 -2.11 5.25
C VAL A 31 -18.95 -0.91 4.35
N LYS A 32 -20.20 -0.78 3.91
CA LYS A 32 -20.62 0.39 3.10
C LYS A 32 -20.52 1.67 3.93
N HIS A 33 -20.00 2.74 3.32
CA HIS A 33 -19.91 4.04 3.98
C HIS A 33 -21.33 4.60 4.21
N PRO A 34 -21.68 5.08 5.42
CA PRO A 34 -23.05 5.52 5.73
C PRO A 34 -23.49 6.73 4.91
N ASN A 35 -22.55 7.60 4.54
CA ASN A 35 -22.82 8.85 3.82
C ASN A 35 -22.40 8.81 2.33
N ALA A 36 -22.02 7.64 1.79
CA ALA A 36 -21.55 7.58 0.40
C ALA A 36 -21.87 6.24 -0.25
N ASP A 37 -22.56 6.28 -1.40
CA ASP A 37 -23.04 5.07 -2.06
C ASP A 37 -21.94 4.21 -2.69
N ARG A 38 -20.84 4.84 -3.08
CA ARG A 38 -19.73 4.20 -3.82
C ARG A 38 -18.49 3.98 -2.97
N LEU A 39 -18.54 4.31 -1.67
CA LEU A 39 -17.41 4.17 -0.77
C LEU A 39 -17.66 3.08 0.26
N LYS A 40 -16.56 2.45 0.67
CA LYS A 40 -16.51 1.44 1.72
C LYS A 40 -15.58 1.93 2.82
N LEU A 41 -15.95 1.67 4.07
CA LEU A 41 -15.09 1.79 5.23
C LEU A 41 -14.43 0.44 5.47
N THR A 42 -13.12 0.40 5.35
CA THR A 42 -12.32 -0.81 5.58
C THR A 42 -11.44 -0.64 6.80
N THR A 43 -11.34 -1.68 7.63
CA THR A 43 -10.32 -1.75 8.68
C THR A 43 -9.18 -2.62 8.15
N VAL A 44 -7.95 -2.11 8.15
CA VAL A 44 -6.79 -2.77 7.54
C VAL A 44 -5.68 -2.91 8.56
N ASP A 45 -5.18 -4.13 8.73
CA ASP A 45 -4.00 -4.44 9.54
C ASP A 45 -2.73 -4.26 8.69
N LEU A 46 -1.80 -3.43 9.14
CA LEU A 46 -0.53 -3.15 8.46
C LEU A 46 0.67 -3.88 9.10
N GLY A 47 0.44 -4.62 10.19
CA GLY A 47 1.47 -5.35 10.93
C GLY A 47 2.34 -4.49 11.86
N ASP A 48 2.01 -3.21 12.05
CA ASP A 48 2.74 -2.25 12.89
C ASP A 48 2.03 -1.90 14.21
N GLY A 49 0.87 -2.50 14.47
CA GLY A 49 0.12 -2.34 15.72
C GLY A 49 -1.39 -2.32 15.48
N GLU A 50 -2.01 -1.18 15.77
CA GLU A 50 -3.47 -1.04 15.70
C GLU A 50 -3.95 -0.94 14.25
N PRO A 51 -4.99 -1.72 13.86
CA PRO A 51 -5.56 -1.63 12.53
C PRO A 51 -6.06 -0.22 12.21
N VAL A 52 -5.80 0.24 10.98
CA VAL A 52 -6.18 1.57 10.52
C VAL A 52 -7.51 1.54 9.77
N GLN A 53 -8.28 2.60 9.90
CA GLN A 53 -9.50 2.79 9.12
C GLN A 53 -9.17 3.52 7.82
N ILE A 54 -9.57 2.93 6.69
CA ILE A 54 -9.35 3.48 5.34
C ILE A 54 -10.70 3.57 4.62
N VAL A 55 -10.96 4.69 3.97
CA VAL A 55 -12.09 4.84 3.04
C VAL A 55 -11.61 4.43 1.65
N CYS A 56 -12.25 3.43 1.05
CA CYS A 56 -11.90 2.92 -0.27
C CYS A 56 -13.11 2.92 -1.21
N GLY A 57 -12.93 3.41 -2.44
CA GLY A 57 -13.97 3.40 -3.48
C GLY A 57 -13.87 2.24 -4.48
N ALA A 58 -12.89 1.35 -4.30
CA ALA A 58 -12.65 0.26 -5.25
C ALA A 58 -13.81 -0.76 -5.16
N PRO A 59 -14.44 -1.14 -6.29
CA PRO A 59 -15.57 -2.07 -6.27
C PRO A 59 -15.14 -3.48 -5.80
N ASN A 60 -13.88 -3.84 -6.04
CA ASN A 60 -13.29 -5.15 -5.77
C ASN A 60 -12.68 -5.30 -4.37
N VAL A 61 -12.65 -4.26 -3.53
CA VAL A 61 -12.12 -4.38 -2.16
C VAL A 61 -13.10 -5.14 -1.26
N ASP A 62 -12.60 -6.14 -0.56
CA ASP A 62 -13.38 -6.97 0.35
C ASP A 62 -12.54 -7.47 1.54
N ALA A 63 -13.21 -7.93 2.60
CA ALA A 63 -12.54 -8.49 3.77
C ALA A 63 -11.76 -9.77 3.41
N GLY A 64 -10.63 -10.00 4.10
CA GLY A 64 -9.73 -11.13 3.88
C GLY A 64 -8.69 -10.92 2.76
N GLN A 65 -8.69 -9.75 2.10
CA GLN A 65 -7.75 -9.46 1.02
C GLN A 65 -6.44 -8.86 1.54
N LYS A 66 -5.32 -9.26 0.93
CA LYS A 66 -4.04 -8.54 1.06
C LYS A 66 -3.95 -7.48 -0.03
N VAL A 67 -3.75 -6.23 0.36
CA VAL A 67 -3.77 -5.07 -0.53
C VAL A 67 -2.54 -4.19 -0.31
N PRO A 68 -2.04 -3.50 -1.35
CA PRO A 68 -1.03 -2.48 -1.17
C PRO A 68 -1.65 -1.25 -0.49
N VAL A 69 -1.04 -0.80 0.60
CA VAL A 69 -1.46 0.38 1.37
C VAL A 69 -0.34 1.40 1.37
N ALA A 70 -0.68 2.64 1.05
CA ALA A 70 0.22 3.78 1.24
C ALA A 70 0.07 4.29 2.68
N THR A 71 1.16 4.23 3.45
CA THR A 71 1.26 4.74 4.83
C THR A 71 1.87 6.12 4.89
#